data_AF-R6M305-F1
#
_entry.id   AF-R6M305-F1
#
_cell.length_a   1.000
_cell.length_b   1.000
_cell.length_c   1.000
_cell.angle_alpha   90.00
_cell.angle_beta   90.00
_cell.angle_gamma   90.00
#
_symmetry.space_group_name_H-M   'P 1'
#
loop_
_entity.id
_entity.type
_entity.pdbx_description
1 polymer ?
#
loop_
_entity_poly.entity_id
_entity_poly.type
_entity_poly.pdbx_seq_one_letter_code
_entity_poly.pdbx_strand_id
1 'polypeptide(L)'
;MVNEKEMVLDGFKFSSKKEFERAMKEKETIGYIVANTNMSDMKAVLKVYNKAIDKKSFQTVVGLEFVNNMRKKLISSGTVMEKNLAYVPVTSKNAVVQKVPAMSKDEAARNAERYKKAYEEAITGKKIKNMAIAFLIVLLAALVIITVKSKYSVFTYFTDYKSNMENELIDKYEKWEQTLDDRQKALEKEEKELKDKQKDAENNK
;
A
#
# COMPACT_ATOMS: atom_id res chain seq x y z
N MET A 1 17.14 5.17 34.76
CA MET A 1 17.45 3.76 35.07
C MET A 1 16.10 3.06 35.25
N VAL A 2 15.70 2.20 34.30
CA VAL A 2 14.40 1.50 34.35
C VAL A 2 14.60 0.22 35.17
N ASN A 3 13.87 0.11 36.27
CA ASN A 3 14.00 -1.00 37.20
C ASN A 3 13.27 -2.22 36.61
N GLU A 4 14.01 -3.08 35.90
CA GLU A 4 13.55 -4.25 35.12
C GLU A 4 12.87 -5.35 35.97
N LYS A 5 12.71 -5.13 37.29
CA LYS A 5 12.10 -6.05 38.25
C LYS A 5 10.69 -5.68 38.68
N GLU A 6 10.18 -4.51 38.32
CA GLU A 6 8.81 -4.13 38.65
C GLU A 6 8.03 -3.95 37.35
N MET A 7 6.96 -4.75 37.17
CA MET A 7 6.03 -4.65 36.05
C MET A 7 5.20 -3.36 36.18
N VAL A 8 5.85 -2.21 36.19
CA VAL A 8 5.26 -0.89 36.43
C VAL A 8 5.46 -0.04 35.18
N LEU A 9 4.36 0.49 34.65
CA LEU A 9 4.36 1.36 33.46
C LEU A 9 3.40 2.53 33.68
N ASP A 10 3.87 3.77 33.51
CA ASP A 10 3.11 5.02 33.73
C ASP A 10 2.36 5.06 35.07
N GLY A 11 3.02 4.61 36.14
CA GLY A 11 2.45 4.59 37.49
C GLY A 11 1.48 3.42 37.76
N PHE A 12 1.19 2.58 36.76
CA PHE A 12 0.37 1.37 36.92
C PHE A 12 1.25 0.15 37.14
N LYS A 13 0.96 -0.62 38.20
CA LYS A 13 1.58 -1.94 38.45
C LYS A 13 0.73 -3.04 37.83
N PHE A 14 1.34 -3.86 36.99
CA PHE A 14 0.71 -4.98 36.30
C PHE A 14 1.00 -6.29 37.01
N SER A 15 -0.02 -7.13 37.15
CA SER A 15 0.09 -8.43 37.81
C SER A 15 0.61 -9.54 36.88
N SER A 16 0.58 -9.31 35.56
CA SER A 16 0.97 -10.29 34.55
C SER A 16 1.95 -9.70 33.54
N LYS A 17 3.01 -10.45 33.22
CA LYS A 17 3.98 -10.11 32.16
C LYS A 17 3.28 -9.85 30.82
N LYS A 18 2.24 -10.64 30.50
CA LYS A 18 1.46 -10.50 29.25
C LYS A 18 0.65 -9.21 29.20
N GLU A 19 0.17 -8.72 30.34
CA GLU A 19 -0.51 -7.43 30.42
C GLU A 19 0.49 -6.27 30.34
N PHE A 20 1.63 -6.40 31.01
CA PHE A 20 2.72 -5.43 30.96
C PHE A 20 3.28 -5.27 29.53
N GLU A 21 3.57 -6.36 28.83
CA GLU A 21 4.04 -6.33 27.44
C GLU A 21 2.99 -5.71 26.50
N ARG A 22 1.70 -5.98 26.74
CA ARG A 22 0.63 -5.34 25.97
C ARG A 22 0.58 -3.83 26.26
N ALA A 23 0.72 -3.42 27.51
CA ALA A 23 0.70 -2.02 27.91
C ALA A 23 1.89 -1.25 27.30
N MET A 24 3.07 -1.87 27.22
CA MET A 24 4.24 -1.34 26.52
C MET A 24 3.94 -1.08 25.04
N LYS A 25 3.39 -2.07 24.32
CA LYS A 25 3.00 -1.91 22.91
C LYS A 25 1.91 -0.87 22.70
N GLU A 26 0.94 -0.82 23.60
CA GLU A 26 -0.12 0.20 23.58
C GLU A 26 0.47 1.60 23.78
N LYS A 27 1.45 1.77 24.69
CA LYS A 27 2.15 3.04 24.90
C LYS A 27 2.91 3.51 23.67
N GLU A 28 3.64 2.63 22.98
CA GLU A 28 4.29 2.95 21.71
C GLU A 28 3.28 3.38 20.64
N THR A 29 2.16 2.64 20.55
CA THR A 29 1.08 2.95 19.61
C THR A 29 0.45 4.32 19.91
N ILE A 30 0.25 4.65 21.19
CA ILE A 30 -0.21 5.98 21.62
C ILE A 30 0.79 7.05 21.16
N GLY A 31 2.09 6.83 21.38
CA GLY A 31 3.14 7.75 20.94
C GLY A 31 3.06 8.05 19.44
N TYR A 32 2.88 7.02 18.61
CA TYR A 32 2.70 7.17 17.17
C TYR A 32 1.44 7.95 16.81
N ILE A 33 0.30 7.67 17.48
CA ILE A 33 -0.95 8.38 17.24
C ILE A 33 -0.83 9.86 17.60
N VAL A 34 -0.18 10.19 18.71
CA VAL A 34 0.06 11.57 19.14
C VAL A 34 0.99 12.30 18.18
N ALA A 35 2.03 11.63 17.68
CA ALA A 35 2.96 12.23 16.70
C ALA A 35 2.32 12.48 15.33
N ASN A 36 1.41 11.60 14.90
CA ASN A 36 0.84 11.64 13.54
C ASN A 36 -0.57 12.26 13.48
N THR A 37 -1.15 12.67 14.61
CA THR A 37 -2.48 13.26 14.66
C THR A 37 -2.41 14.65 15.27
N ASN A 38 -3.07 15.63 14.64
CA ASN A 38 -3.26 16.94 15.25
C ASN A 38 -4.22 16.85 16.45
N MET A 39 -3.68 16.74 17.65
CA MET A 39 -4.44 16.65 18.91
C MET A 39 -5.11 17.96 19.34
N SER A 40 -4.86 19.06 18.60
CA SER A 40 -5.54 20.35 18.78
C SER A 40 -6.81 20.45 17.93
N ASP A 41 -6.94 19.65 16.86
CA ASP A 41 -8.15 19.59 16.04
C ASP A 41 -9.14 18.55 16.59
N MET A 42 -10.27 19.02 17.12
CA MET A 42 -11.30 18.17 17.73
C MET A 42 -11.94 17.19 16.73
N LYS A 43 -12.00 17.52 15.43
CA LYS A 43 -12.50 16.59 14.41
C LYS A 43 -11.52 15.43 14.18
N ALA A 44 -10.21 15.73 14.18
CA ALA A 44 -9.18 14.72 14.09
C ALA A 44 -9.17 13.82 15.33
N VAL A 45 -9.29 14.40 16.54
CA VAL A 45 -9.41 13.66 17.81
C VAL A 45 -10.65 12.76 17.82
N LEU A 46 -11.80 13.24 17.34
CA LEU A 46 -13.02 12.43 17.26
C LEU A 46 -12.86 11.22 16.32
N LYS A 47 -12.20 11.41 15.18
CA LYS A 47 -11.93 10.33 14.22
C LYS A 47 -11.02 9.26 14.82
N VAL A 48 -9.96 9.68 15.52
CA VAL A 48 -9.04 8.76 16.22
C VAL A 48 -9.76 8.04 17.35
N TYR A 49 -10.56 8.74 18.14
CA TYR A 49 -11.37 8.17 19.21
C TYR A 49 -12.32 7.08 18.69
N ASN A 50 -13.15 7.39 17.70
CA ASN A 50 -14.10 6.42 17.13
C ASN A 50 -13.38 5.20 16.56
N LYS A 51 -12.26 5.41 15.85
CA LYS A 51 -11.46 4.31 15.29
C LYS A 51 -10.83 3.45 16.38
N ALA A 52 -10.39 4.04 17.49
CA ALA A 52 -9.81 3.32 18.62
C ALA A 52 -10.84 2.45 19.34
N ILE A 53 -12.07 2.95 19.50
CA ILE A 53 -13.20 2.22 20.09
C ILE A 53 -13.66 1.08 19.16
N ASP A 54 -13.93 1.39 17.89
CA ASP A 54 -14.42 0.43 16.88
C ASP A 54 -13.47 -0.77 16.73
N LYS A 55 -12.16 -0.48 16.63
CA LYS A 55 -11.13 -1.52 16.47
C LYS A 55 -10.70 -2.18 17.78
N LYS A 56 -11.24 -1.76 18.94
CA LYS A 56 -10.81 -2.22 20.27
C LYS A 56 -9.28 -2.22 20.42
N SER A 57 -8.64 -1.16 19.93
CA SER A 57 -7.17 -1.07 19.78
C SER A 57 -6.43 -1.01 21.12
N PHE A 58 -7.13 -0.64 22.18
CA PHE A 58 -6.58 -0.48 23.53
C PHE A 58 -7.36 -1.35 24.51
N GLN A 59 -6.64 -2.15 25.30
CA GLN A 59 -7.22 -3.07 26.27
C GLN A 59 -6.63 -2.89 27.67
N THR A 60 -5.44 -2.29 27.79
CA THR A 60 -4.79 -2.08 29.08
C THR A 60 -5.17 -0.74 29.69
N VAL A 61 -4.91 -0.58 30.99
CA VAL A 61 -5.23 0.65 31.73
C VAL A 61 -4.59 1.89 31.09
N VAL A 62 -3.35 1.77 30.58
CA VAL A 62 -2.62 2.84 29.88
C VAL A 62 -3.33 3.26 28.60
N GLY A 63 -3.74 2.28 27.78
CA GLY A 63 -4.50 2.51 26.56
C GLY A 63 -5.88 3.13 26.81
N LEU A 64 -6.59 2.62 27.82
CA LEU A 64 -7.92 3.10 28.18
C LEU A 64 -7.89 4.52 28.77
N GLU A 65 -6.87 4.86 29.55
CA GLU A 65 -6.66 6.22 30.05
C GLU A 65 -6.49 7.22 28.90
N PHE A 66 -5.68 6.89 27.89
CA PHE A 66 -5.50 7.73 26.71
C PHE A 66 -6.83 7.97 25.96
N VAL A 67 -7.60 6.91 25.73
CA VAL A 67 -8.92 7.01 25.09
C VAL A 67 -9.90 7.84 25.92
N ASN A 68 -9.89 7.68 27.25
CA ASN A 68 -10.72 8.47 28.16
C ASN A 68 -10.31 9.95 28.16
N ASN A 69 -9.02 10.26 28.08
CA ASN A 69 -8.52 11.62 27.98
C ASN A 69 -8.94 12.29 26.66
N MET A 70 -8.95 11.55 25.54
CA MET A 70 -9.54 12.04 24.29
C MET A 70 -11.04 12.32 24.44
N ARG A 71 -11.79 11.42 25.07
CA ARG A 71 -13.22 11.61 25.36
C ARG A 71 -13.46 12.89 26.18
N LYS A 72 -12.71 13.09 27.27
CA LYS A 72 -12.79 14.30 28.10
C LYS A 72 -12.51 15.56 27.29
N LYS A 73 -11.45 15.58 26.47
CA LYS A 73 -11.15 16.71 25.56
C LYS A 73 -12.28 17.01 24.58
N LEU A 74 -12.92 15.98 24.02
CA LEU A 74 -14.05 16.13 23.10
C LEU A 74 -15.32 16.69 23.78
N ILE A 75 -15.55 16.33 25.04
CA ILE A 75 -16.67 16.85 25.84
C ILE A 75 -16.40 18.29 26.25
N SER A 76 -15.19 18.60 26.72
CA SER A 76 -14.79 19.95 27.15
C SER A 76 -14.78 20.98 26.02
N SER A 77 -14.59 20.57 24.76
CA SER A 77 -14.57 21.47 23.61
C SER A 77 -15.96 21.81 23.04
N GLY A 78 -17.04 21.21 23.58
CA GLY A 78 -18.41 21.48 23.14
C GLY A 78 -18.75 21.04 21.71
N THR A 79 -17.82 20.36 21.02
CA THR A 79 -17.98 19.96 19.60
C THR A 79 -18.92 18.76 19.44
N VAL A 80 -19.12 17.95 20.49
CA VAL A 80 -19.96 16.74 20.47
C VAL A 80 -20.71 16.59 21.80
N MET A 81 -22.03 16.39 21.74
CA MET A 81 -22.82 16.05 22.92
C MET A 81 -22.42 14.67 23.46
N GLU A 82 -22.29 14.55 24.78
CA GLU A 82 -21.91 13.31 25.49
C GLU A 82 -22.74 12.08 25.06
N LYS A 83 -24.01 12.29 24.71
CA LYS A 83 -24.95 11.26 24.24
C LYS A 83 -24.58 10.59 22.91
N ASN A 84 -23.71 11.20 22.10
CA ASN A 84 -23.31 10.70 20.77
C ASN A 84 -21.91 10.06 20.76
N LEU A 85 -21.21 10.01 21.90
CA LEU A 85 -19.89 9.39 22.02
C LEU A 85 -20.03 7.94 22.47
N ALA A 86 -19.43 7.02 21.72
CA ALA A 86 -19.37 5.61 22.12
C ALA A 86 -18.70 5.48 23.50
N TYR A 87 -19.24 4.65 24.38
CA TYR A 87 -18.63 4.38 25.68
C TYR A 87 -17.29 3.66 25.52
N VAL A 88 -16.33 3.93 26.42
CA VAL A 88 -15.05 3.23 26.44
C VAL A 88 -15.26 1.80 26.99
N PRO A 89 -15.09 0.73 26.19
CA PRO A 89 -15.38 -0.63 26.63
C PRO A 89 -14.27 -1.15 27.55
N VAL A 90 -14.58 -1.32 28.83
CA VAL A 90 -13.68 -2.01 29.76
C VAL A 90 -13.82 -3.51 29.53
N THR A 91 -12.89 -4.10 28.78
CA THR A 91 -12.84 -5.56 28.60
C THR A 91 -12.31 -6.19 29.88
N SER A 92 -13.17 -6.42 30.87
CA SER A 92 -12.83 -7.26 32.00
C SER A 92 -12.69 -8.70 31.50
N LYS A 93 -11.44 -9.16 31.35
CA LYS A 93 -11.18 -10.60 31.14
C LYS A 93 -11.56 -11.45 32.36
N ASN A 94 -11.97 -10.81 33.46
CA ASN A 94 -12.33 -11.47 34.71
C ASN A 94 -13.86 -11.69 34.85
N ALA A 95 -14.69 -11.35 33.87
CA ALA A 95 -16.14 -11.55 33.92
C ALA A 95 -16.63 -12.92 33.40
N VAL A 96 -15.74 -13.89 33.19
CA VAL A 96 -16.12 -15.30 32.98
C VAL A 96 -15.20 -16.20 33.81
N VAL A 97 -15.29 -16.11 35.13
CA VAL A 97 -15.12 -17.30 35.97
C VAL A 97 -16.49 -17.95 36.09
N GLN A 98 -17.02 -18.44 34.96
CA GLN A 98 -17.98 -19.53 35.05
C GLN A 98 -17.20 -20.68 35.69
N LYS A 99 -17.62 -21.11 36.88
CA LYS A 99 -17.16 -22.35 37.51
C LYS A 99 -17.28 -23.45 36.47
N VAL A 100 -16.17 -23.80 35.83
CA VAL A 100 -16.09 -25.00 34.99
C VAL A 100 -16.22 -26.15 35.98
N PRO A 101 -17.28 -26.98 35.91
CA PRO A 101 -17.33 -28.19 36.72
C PRO A 101 -16.10 -29.02 36.35
N ALA A 102 -15.44 -29.62 37.34
CA ALA A 102 -14.21 -30.39 37.14
C ALA A 102 -14.43 -31.43 36.03
N MET A 103 -13.91 -31.13 34.84
CA MET A 103 -14.00 -31.98 33.66
C MET A 103 -13.27 -33.29 33.98
N SER A 104 -13.93 -34.43 33.78
CA SER A 104 -13.33 -35.74 34.02
C SER A 104 -12.10 -35.91 33.12
N LYS A 105 -11.08 -36.65 33.58
CA LYS A 105 -9.85 -36.90 32.80
C LYS A 105 -10.14 -37.46 31.40
N ASP A 106 -11.22 -38.20 31.24
CA ASP A 106 -11.65 -38.80 29.98
C ASP A 106 -12.22 -37.78 28.99
N GLU A 107 -12.96 -36.79 29.46
CA GLU A 107 -13.46 -35.69 28.61
C GLU A 107 -12.34 -34.74 28.19
N ALA A 108 -11.38 -34.48 29.07
CA ALA A 108 -10.19 -33.70 28.75
C ALA A 108 -9.32 -34.38 27.67
N ALA A 109 -9.15 -35.71 27.76
CA ALA A 109 -8.41 -36.49 26.78
C ALA A 109 -9.11 -36.50 25.41
N ARG A 110 -10.43 -36.74 25.36
CA ARG A 110 -11.22 -36.72 24.12
C ARG A 110 -11.21 -35.35 23.45
N ASN A 111 -11.28 -34.28 24.23
CA ASN A 111 -11.19 -32.92 23.70
C ASN A 111 -9.78 -32.64 23.15
N ALA A 112 -8.72 -33.04 23.85
CA ALA A 112 -7.34 -32.87 23.39
C ALA A 112 -7.07 -33.57 22.06
N GLU A 113 -7.60 -34.78 21.86
CA GLU A 113 -7.50 -35.51 20.59
C GLU A 113 -8.26 -34.81 19.45
N ARG A 114 -9.46 -34.28 19.72
CA ARG A 114 -10.21 -33.47 18.74
C ARG A 114 -9.46 -32.20 18.34
N TYR A 115 -8.87 -31.50 19.29
CA TYR A 115 -8.07 -30.30 19.00
C TYR A 115 -6.81 -30.62 18.20
N LYS A 116 -6.14 -31.74 18.49
CA LYS A 116 -4.96 -32.19 17.73
C LYS A 116 -5.31 -32.52 16.28
N LYS A 117 -6.40 -33.26 16.07
CA LYS A 117 -6.86 -33.63 14.73
C LYS A 117 -7.29 -32.41 13.90
N ALA A 118 -8.03 -31.47 14.50
CA ALA A 118 -8.42 -30.23 13.85
C ALA A 118 -7.21 -29.34 13.50
N TYR A 119 -6.16 -29.34 14.33
CA TYR A 119 -4.91 -28.62 14.08
C TYR A 119 -4.12 -29.22 12.92
N GLU A 120 -4.01 -30.56 12.86
CA GLU A 120 -3.37 -31.27 11.76
C GLU A 120 -4.11 -31.07 10.42
N GLU A 121 -5.45 -31.09 10.44
CA GLU A 121 -6.28 -30.80 9.26
C GLU A 121 -6.12 -29.33 8.81
N ALA A 122 -6.05 -28.37 9.74
CA ALA A 122 -5.85 -26.96 9.42
C ALA A 122 -4.44 -26.65 8.87
N ILE A 123 -3.40 -27.32 9.38
CA ILE A 123 -2.03 -27.18 8.84
C ILE A 123 -1.94 -27.78 7.45
N THR A 124 -2.51 -28.97 7.26
CA THR A 124 -2.48 -29.66 5.97
C THR A 124 -3.22 -28.86 4.91
N GLY A 125 -4.39 -28.30 5.25
CA GLY A 125 -5.13 -27.38 4.38
C GLY A 125 -4.38 -26.08 4.05
N LYS A 126 -3.63 -25.50 4.99
CA LYS A 126 -2.80 -24.31 4.75
C LYS A 126 -1.61 -24.60 3.84
N LYS A 127 -0.95 -25.75 4.00
CA LYS A 127 0.19 -26.16 3.14
C LYS A 127 -0.24 -26.35 1.68
N ILE A 128 -1.39 -26.99 1.44
CA ILE A 128 -1.93 -27.19 0.09
C ILE A 128 -2.31 -25.85 -0.57
N LYS A 129 -2.96 -24.95 0.18
CA LYS A 129 -3.29 -23.60 -0.34
C LYS A 129 -2.04 -22.78 -0.69
N ASN A 130 -1.02 -22.80 0.16
CA ASN A 130 0.24 -22.10 -0.10
C ASN A 130 0.98 -22.68 -1.32
N MET A 131 0.95 -24.00 -1.51
CA MET A 131 1.53 -24.66 -2.68
C MET A 131 0.76 -24.31 -3.97
N ALA A 132 -0.57 -24.27 -3.92
CA ALA A 132 -1.40 -23.85 -5.05
C ALA A 132 -1.13 -22.39 -5.45
N ILE A 133 -0.96 -21.49 -4.47
CA ILE A 133 -0.59 -20.08 -4.70
C ILE A 133 0.80 -19.98 -5.34
N ALA A 134 1.78 -20.73 -4.82
CA ALA A 134 3.13 -20.74 -5.38
C ALA A 134 3.14 -21.23 -6.84
N PHE A 135 2.38 -22.28 -7.14
CA PHE A 135 2.23 -22.79 -8.51
C PHE A 135 1.60 -21.75 -9.46
N LEU A 136 0.60 -21.01 -8.98
CA LEU A 136 -0.04 -19.94 -9.76
C LEU A 136 0.92 -18.78 -10.04
N ILE A 137 1.76 -18.41 -9.08
CA ILE A 137 2.81 -17.37 -9.27
C ILE A 137 3.85 -17.83 -10.30
N VAL A 138 4.27 -19.10 -10.26
CA VAL A 138 5.21 -19.66 -11.24
C VAL A 138 4.61 -19.66 -12.65
N LEU A 139 3.33 -20.01 -12.79
CA LEU A 139 2.61 -19.92 -14.08
C LEU A 139 2.57 -18.49 -14.61
N LEU A 140 2.24 -17.51 -13.76
CA LEU A 140 2.25 -16.10 -14.16
C LEU A 140 3.64 -15.62 -14.58
N ALA A 141 4.69 -16.00 -13.85
CA ALA A 141 6.07 -15.67 -14.19
C ALA A 141 6.49 -16.27 -15.55
N ALA A 142 6.09 -17.52 -15.83
CA ALA A 142 6.34 -18.16 -17.12
C ALA A 142 5.67 -17.42 -18.27
N LEU A 143 4.41 -16.98 -18.09
CA LEU A 143 3.71 -16.15 -19.09
C LEU A 143 4.44 -14.82 -19.33
N VAL A 144 4.89 -14.14 -18.27
CA VAL A 144 5.66 -12.89 -18.40
C VAL A 144 6.97 -13.12 -19.18
N ILE A 145 7.70 -14.19 -18.87
CA ILE A 145 8.96 -14.53 -19.59
C ILE A 145 8.70 -14.78 -21.08
N ILE A 146 7.65 -15.53 -21.41
CA ILE A 146 7.27 -15.78 -22.81
C ILE A 146 6.91 -14.46 -23.51
N THR A 147 6.15 -13.57 -22.87
CA THR A 147 5.80 -12.26 -23.46
C THR A 147 7.01 -11.35 -23.66
N VAL A 148 8.01 -11.39 -22.78
CA VAL A 148 9.25 -10.61 -22.93
C VAL A 148 10.14 -11.16 -24.06
N LYS A 149 10.12 -12.48 -24.28
CA LYS A 149 10.91 -13.14 -25.33
C LYS A 149 10.24 -13.08 -26.70
N SER A 150 8.91 -13.02 -26.76
CA SER A 150 8.21 -12.80 -28.03
C SER A 150 8.33 -11.32 -28.41
N LYS A 151 8.64 -11.04 -29.69
CA LYS A 151 8.79 -9.68 -30.25
C LYS A 151 7.48 -8.85 -30.24
N TYR A 152 6.47 -9.26 -29.47
CA TYR A 152 5.13 -8.69 -29.37
C TYR A 152 4.74 -8.40 -27.91
N SER A 153 5.70 -8.05 -27.05
CA SER A 153 5.39 -7.57 -25.70
C SER A 153 4.71 -6.20 -25.76
N VAL A 154 3.59 -6.04 -25.05
CA VAL A 154 2.90 -4.75 -24.88
C VAL A 154 3.87 -3.67 -24.36
N PHE A 155 4.90 -4.05 -23.61
CA PHE A 155 5.90 -3.13 -23.07
C PHE A 155 6.88 -2.58 -24.12
N THR A 156 7.28 -3.39 -25.10
CA THR A 156 8.06 -2.92 -26.26
C THR A 156 7.19 -2.14 -27.24
N TYR A 157 5.91 -2.48 -27.38
CA TYR A 157 4.99 -1.67 -28.19
C TYR A 157 4.91 -0.22 -27.70
N PHE A 158 4.90 0.04 -26.39
CA PHE A 158 4.87 1.43 -25.90
C PHE A 158 6.23 2.17 -25.99
N THR A 159 7.35 1.45 -25.85
CA THR A 159 8.69 2.07 -25.80
C THR A 159 9.32 2.22 -27.18
N ASP A 160 9.08 1.27 -28.08
CA ASP A 160 9.71 1.21 -29.41
C ASP A 160 8.86 1.86 -30.49
N TYR A 161 7.53 1.90 -30.33
CA TYR A 161 6.61 2.60 -31.27
C TYR A 161 6.96 4.09 -31.42
N LYS A 162 7.34 4.75 -30.32
CA LYS A 162 7.75 6.16 -30.35
C LYS A 162 9.04 6.35 -31.14
N SER A 163 10.04 5.50 -30.91
CA SER A 163 11.34 5.56 -31.58
C SER A 163 11.22 5.30 -33.09
N ASN A 164 10.44 4.27 -33.47
CA ASN A 164 10.24 3.95 -34.88
C ASN A 164 9.48 5.04 -35.65
N MET A 165 8.49 5.69 -35.02
CA MET A 165 7.78 6.82 -35.63
C MET A 165 8.67 8.04 -35.82
N GLU A 166 9.56 8.33 -34.86
CA GLU A 166 10.52 9.43 -34.97
C GLU A 166 11.50 9.19 -36.14
N ASN A 167 12.04 7.97 -36.27
CA ASN A 167 12.91 7.62 -37.38
C ASN A 167 12.19 7.67 -38.73
N GLU A 168 10.95 7.14 -38.83
CA GLU A 168 10.16 7.24 -40.07
C GLU A 168 9.83 8.70 -40.45
N LEU A 169 9.68 9.59 -39.47
CA LEU A 169 9.48 11.02 -39.70
C LEU A 169 10.78 11.67 -40.21
N ILE A 170 11.92 11.35 -39.59
CA ILE A 170 13.24 11.84 -40.00
C ILE A 170 13.57 11.41 -41.43
N ASP A 171 13.39 10.13 -41.77
CA ASP A 171 13.61 9.59 -43.13
C ASP A 171 12.75 10.31 -44.18
N LYS A 172 11.50 10.66 -43.82
CA LYS A 172 10.62 11.44 -44.71
C LYS A 172 11.12 12.86 -44.92
N TYR A 173 11.64 13.51 -43.87
CA TYR A 173 12.22 14.85 -44.00
C TYR A 173 13.51 14.85 -44.81
N GLU A 174 14.43 13.90 -44.57
CA GLU A 174 15.66 13.75 -45.35
C GLU A 174 15.36 13.51 -46.84
N LYS A 175 14.40 12.62 -47.14
CA LYS A 175 13.98 12.36 -48.51
C LYS A 175 13.33 13.58 -49.17
N TRP A 176 12.58 14.36 -48.40
CA TRP A 176 11.94 15.57 -48.90
C TRP A 176 12.97 16.66 -49.20
N GLU A 177 13.93 16.85 -48.30
CA GLU A 177 15.05 17.78 -48.49
C GLU A 177 15.87 17.42 -49.73
N GLN A 178 16.21 16.14 -49.91
CA GLN A 178 16.91 15.66 -51.10
C GLN A 178 16.12 15.93 -52.39
N THR A 179 14.79 15.72 -52.36
CA THR A 179 13.92 16.00 -53.52
C THR A 179 13.88 17.49 -53.86
N LEU A 180 13.92 18.37 -52.85
CA LEU A 180 13.94 19.82 -53.05
C LEU A 180 15.27 20.28 -53.64
N ASP A 181 16.40 19.78 -53.13
CA ASP A 181 17.73 20.09 -53.64
C ASP A 181 17.90 19.65 -55.11
N ASP A 182 17.42 18.46 -55.46
CA ASP A 182 17.43 17.97 -56.85
C ASP A 182 16.59 18.86 -57.78
N ARG A 183 15.41 19.31 -57.31
CA ARG A 183 14.56 20.23 -58.07
C ARG A 183 15.19 21.60 -58.23
N GLN A 184 15.83 22.11 -57.18
CA GLN A 184 16.52 23.40 -57.24
C GLN A 184 17.68 23.36 -58.22
N LYS A 185 18.50 22.29 -58.20
CA LYS A 185 19.56 22.08 -59.18
C LYS A 185 19.05 21.95 -60.62
N ALA A 186 17.89 21.34 -60.81
CA ALA A 186 17.27 21.25 -62.14
C ALA A 186 16.83 22.64 -62.63
N LEU A 187 16.15 23.42 -61.78
CA LEU A 187 15.73 24.79 -62.11
C LEU A 187 16.92 25.71 -62.39
N GLU A 188 17.99 25.63 -61.60
CA GLU A 188 19.21 26.42 -61.83
C GLU A 188 19.86 26.13 -63.19
N LYS A 189 19.82 24.87 -63.65
CA LYS A 189 20.30 24.50 -64.98
C LYS A 189 19.41 25.07 -66.08
N GLU A 190 18.09 24.93 -65.95
CA GLU A 190 17.13 25.47 -66.92
C GLU A 190 17.21 27.00 -67.00
N GLU A 191 17.30 27.70 -65.87
CA GLU A 191 17.47 29.15 -65.84
C GLU A 191 18.77 29.60 -66.52
N LYS A 192 19.85 28.85 -66.32
CA LYS A 192 21.14 29.15 -66.95
C LYS A 192 21.06 28.96 -68.47
N GLU A 193 20.49 27.86 -68.93
CA GLU A 193 20.28 27.61 -70.36
C GLU A 193 19.37 28.65 -71.02
N LEU A 194 18.30 29.08 -70.32
CA LEU A 194 17.41 30.13 -70.80
C LEU A 194 18.12 31.50 -70.88
N LYS A 195 18.93 31.85 -69.88
CA LYS A 195 19.73 33.09 -69.89
C LYS A 195 20.76 33.09 -71.02
N ASP A 196 21.40 31.97 -71.29
CA ASP A 196 22.38 31.86 -72.37
C ASP A 196 21.68 31.98 -73.74
N LYS A 197 20.55 31.29 -73.95
CA LYS A 197 19.71 31.43 -75.17
C LYS A 197 19.18 32.87 -75.38
N GLN A 198 18.81 33.56 -74.31
CA GLN A 198 18.35 34.96 -74.38
C GLN A 198 19.49 35.91 -74.80
N LYS A 199 20.69 35.75 -74.23
CA LYS A 199 21.87 36.54 -74.63
C LYS A 199 22.26 36.31 -76.08
N ASP A 200 22.22 35.06 -76.54
CA ASP A 200 22.53 34.72 -77.94
C ASP A 200 21.51 35.33 -78.91
N ALA A 201 20.23 35.38 -78.52
CA ALA A 201 19.18 36.02 -79.30
C ALA A 201 19.27 37.56 -79.32
N GLU A 202 19.76 38.19 -78.25
CA GLU A 202 19.99 39.64 -78.18
C GLU A 202 21.24 40.08 -78.97
N ASN A 203 22.29 39.26 -79.01
CA ASN A 203 23.53 39.57 -79.75
C ASN A 203 23.44 39.34 -81.27
N ASN A 204 22.41 38.64 -81.75
CA ASN A 204 22.22 38.28 -83.16
C ASN A 204 21.10 39.12 -83.84
N LYS A 205 20.79 40.28 -83.26
CA LYS A 205 19.77 41.25 -83.72
C LYS A 205 20.42 42.60 -83.96
#